data_AF-A0A2S0L645-F1
#
_entry.id   AF-A0A2S0L645-F1
#
_cell.length_a   1.000
_cell.length_b   1.000
_cell.length_c   1.000
_cell.angle_alpha   90.00
_cell.angle_beta   90.00
_cell.angle_gamma   90.00
#
_symmetry.space_group_name_H-M   'P 1'
#
loop_
_entity.id
_entity.type
_entity.pdbx_description
1 polymer ?
#
loop_
_entity_poly.entity_id
_entity_poly.type
_entity_poly.pdbx_seq_one_letter_code
_entity_poly.pdbx_strand_id
1 'polypeptide(L)' 'MKKNKIGSILVAVAIIGIVIGIILIYFIGFEIIPGIPLGVRIVVALICAGFIYGVLHILIERIREIQKGEDDDLSNY' A
#
# COMPACT_ATOMS: atom_id res chain seq x y z
N MET A 1 10.05 -2.99 -26.46
CA MET A 1 9.02 -3.52 -25.54
C MET A 1 9.03 -2.83 -24.16
N LYS A 2 9.14 -1.49 -24.08
CA LYS A 2 9.49 -0.76 -22.83
C LYS A 2 8.33 0.04 -22.18
N LYS A 3 7.22 0.23 -22.89
CA LYS A 3 6.16 1.20 -22.52
C LYS A 3 5.13 0.62 -21.51
N ASN A 4 5.06 -0.71 -21.43
CA ASN A 4 4.02 -1.47 -20.73
C ASN A 4 4.34 -1.69 -19.25
N LYS A 5 5.62 -1.88 -18.91
CA LYS A 5 6.08 -2.12 -17.52
C LYS A 5 5.91 -0.87 -16.65
N ILE A 6 6.23 0.31 -17.20
CA ILE A 6 6.07 1.61 -16.51
C ILE A 6 4.59 1.89 -16.21
N GLY A 7 3.69 1.58 -17.15
CA GLY A 7 2.24 1.72 -16.94
C GLY A 7 1.73 0.83 -15.81
N SER A 8 2.19 -0.41 -15.74
CA SER A 8 1.79 -1.37 -14.70
C SER A 8 2.25 -0.94 -13.31
N ILE A 9 3.48 -0.43 -13.19
CA ILE A 9 4.00 0.13 -11.94
C ILE A 9 3.21 1.38 -11.52
N LEU A 10 2.92 2.29 -12.45
CA LEU A 10 2.14 3.49 -12.17
C LEU A 10 0.74 3.15 -11.66
N VAL A 11 0.09 2.15 -12.25
CA VAL A 11 -1.22 1.67 -11.80
C VAL A 11 -1.13 1.05 -10.40
N ALA A 12 -0.13 0.21 -10.14
CA ALA A 12 0.09 -0.38 -8.82
C ALA A 12 0.33 0.70 -7.75
N VAL A 13 1.21 1.67 -8.02
CA VAL A 13 1.50 2.79 -7.12
C VAL A 13 0.27 3.66 -6.90
N ALA A 14 -0.52 3.93 -7.94
CA ALA A 14 -1.75 4.71 -7.83
C ALA A 14 -2.80 4.02 -6.96
N ILE A 15 -3.06 2.74 -7.18
CA ILE A 15 -4.00 1.94 -6.36
C ILE A 15 -3.55 1.94 -4.90
N ILE A 16 -2.25 1.74 -4.67
CA ILE A 16 -1.67 1.72 -3.32
C ILE A 16 -1.80 3.08 -2.64
N GLY A 17 -1.52 4.17 -3.36
CA GLY A 17 -1.74 5.53 -2.86
C GLY A 17 -3.20 5.78 -2.47
N ILE A 18 -4.16 5.31 -3.28
CA ILE A 18 -5.59 5.41 -2.98
C ILE A 18 -5.94 4.62 -1.72
N VAL A 19 -5.46 3.38 -1.58
CA VAL A 19 -5.71 2.55 -0.40
C VAL A 19 -5.16 3.18 0.88
N ILE A 20 -3.92 3.67 0.84
CA ILE A 20 -3.31 4.40 1.97
C ILE A 20 -4.12 5.65 2.29
N GLY A 21 -4.52 6.42 1.27
CA GLY A 21 -5.35 7.61 1.44
C GLY A 21 -6.67 7.32 2.14
N ILE A 22 -7.37 6.26 1.74
CA ILE A 22 -8.61 5.81 2.38
C ILE A 22 -8.36 5.45 3.86
N ILE A 23 -7.32 4.66 4.14
CA ILE A 23 -6.97 4.27 5.51
C ILE A 23 -6.71 5.51 6.39
N LEU A 24 -5.97 6.49 5.87
CA LEU A 24 -5.68 7.73 6.60
C LEU A 24 -6.94 8.56 6.86
N ILE A 25 -7.85 8.66 5.89
CA ILE A 25 -9.14 9.35 6.08
C ILE A 25 -9.96 8.67 7.19
N TYR A 26 -10.03 7.33 7.18
CA TYR A 26 -10.71 6.58 8.24
C TYR A 26 -10.05 6.79 9.60
N PHE A 27 -8.71 6.79 9.65
CA PHE A 27 -7.96 7.01 10.89
C PHE A 27 -8.20 8.40 11.48
N ILE A 28 -8.11 9.45 10.64
CA ILE A 28 -8.38 10.83 11.07
C ILE A 28 -9.84 10.99 11.50
N GLY A 29 -10.77 10.42 10.73
CA GLY A 29 -12.20 10.43 11.06
C GLY A 29 -12.52 9.71 12.37
N PHE A 30 -11.75 8.68 12.73
CA PHE A 30 -11.86 7.99 14.02
C PHE A 30 -11.31 8.83 15.18
N GLU A 31 -10.18 9.52 14.99
CA GLU A 31 -9.49 10.27 16.05
C GLU A 31 -10.29 11.49 16.55
N ILE A 32 -11.10 12.08 15.67
CA ILE A 32 -11.97 13.23 16.00
C ILE A 32 -13.23 12.83 16.78
N ILE A 33 -13.52 11.53 16.95
CA ILE A 33 -14.70 11.08 17.68
C ILE A 33 -14.46 11.27 19.20
N PRO A 34 -15.26 12.13 19.87
CA PRO A 34 -15.14 12.33 21.30
C PRO A 34 -15.63 11.09 22.05
N GLY A 35 -15.00 10.80 23.20
CA GLY A 35 -15.41 9.69 24.07
C GLY A 35 -14.81 8.31 23.73
N ILE A 36 -14.00 8.21 22.67
CA ILE A 36 -13.22 6.98 22.39
C ILE A 36 -12.10 6.84 23.45
N PRO A 37 -12.00 5.70 24.17
CA PRO A 37 -10.92 5.46 25.11
C PRO A 37 -9.54 5.40 24.42
N LEU A 38 -8.51 5.89 25.11
CA LEU A 38 -7.15 5.96 24.57
C LEU A 38 -6.59 4.59 24.14
N GLY A 39 -6.94 3.52 24.86
CA GLY A 39 -6.55 2.15 24.48
C GLY A 39 -7.10 1.73 23.12
N VAL A 40 -8.35 2.09 22.80
CA VAL A 40 -8.96 1.78 21.50
C VAL A 40 -8.25 2.56 20.38
N ARG A 41 -7.88 3.82 20.63
CA ARG A 41 -7.12 4.64 19.67
C ARG A 41 -5.77 4.02 19.33
N ILE A 42 -5.04 3.54 20.34
CA ILE A 42 -3.76 2.85 20.14
C ILE A 42 -3.94 1.59 19.28
N VAL A 43 -4.95 0.76 19.58
CA VAL A 43 -5.22 -0.46 18.81
C VAL A 43 -5.52 -0.12 17.35
N VAL A 44 -6.38 0.88 17.09
CA VAL A 44 -6.70 1.31 15.73
C VAL A 44 -5.47 1.86 15.01
N ALA A 45 -4.64 2.66 15.68
CA ALA A 45 -3.39 3.17 15.13
C ALA A 45 -2.42 2.05 14.74
N LEU A 46 -2.29 1.02 15.58
CA LEU A 46 -1.46 -0.15 15.30
C LEU A 46 -1.97 -0.95 14.10
N ILE A 47 -3.29 -1.11 13.96
CA ILE A 47 -3.90 -1.76 12.80
C ILE A 47 -3.57 -0.97 11.52
N CYS A 48 -3.79 0.35 11.53
CA CYS A 48 -3.45 1.22 10.40
C CYS A 48 -1.96 1.15 10.04
N ALA A 49 -1.08 1.18 11.05
CA ALA A 49 0.36 1.05 10.83
C ALA A 49 0.74 -0.32 10.21
N GLY A 50 0.09 -1.40 10.65
CA GLY A 50 0.27 -2.74 10.07
C GLY A 50 -0.13 -2.80 8.60
N PHE A 51 -1.27 -2.19 8.23
CA PHE A 51 -1.67 -2.09 6.83
C PHE A 51 -0.68 -1.29 5.99
N ILE A 52 -0.23 -0.13 6.48
CA ILE A 52 0.76 0.68 5.76
C ILE A 52 2.06 -0.11 5.56
N TYR A 53 2.52 -0.82 6.59
CA TYR A 53 3.71 -1.67 6.49
C TYR A 53 3.56 -2.77 5.44
N GLY A 54 2.44 -3.51 5.45
CA GLY A 54 2.19 -4.57 4.47
C GLY A 54 2.13 -4.04 3.03
N VAL A 55 1.49 -2.89 2.83
CA VAL A 55 1.39 -2.25 1.52
C VAL A 55 2.75 -1.76 1.01
N LEU A 56 3.58 -1.18 1.88
CA LEU A 56 4.95 -0.79 1.54
C LEU A 56 5.83 -2.00 1.22
N HIS A 57 5.66 -3.10 1.97
CA HIS A 57 6.41 -4.34 1.74
C HIS A 57 6.13 -4.89 0.33
N ILE A 58 4.85 -4.97 -0.07
CA ILE A 58 4.44 -5.41 -1.41
C ILE A 58 5.01 -4.49 -2.50
N LEU A 59 5.01 -3.16 -2.30
CA LEU A 59 5.64 -2.24 -3.25
C LEU A 59 7.13 -2.52 -3.44
N ILE A 60 7.84 -2.72 -2.34
CA ILE A 60 9.28 -2.98 -2.35
C ILE A 60 9.57 -4.31 -3.06
N GLU A 61 8.80 -5.36 -2.77
CA GLU A 61 8.91 -6.65 -3.46
C GLU A 61 8.68 -6.51 -4.96
N ARG A 62 7.60 -5.82 -5.36
CA ARG A 62 7.30 -5.57 -6.78
C ARG A 62 8.39 -4.80 -7.50
N ILE A 63 8.90 -3.73 -6.89
CA ILE A 63 10.01 -2.96 -7.48
C ILE A 63 11.25 -3.85 -7.62
N ARG A 64 11.53 -4.68 -6.61
CA ARG A 64 12.67 -5.60 -6.60
C ARG A 64 12.54 -6.71 -7.66
N GLU A 65 11.36 -7.31 -7.83
CA GLU A 65 11.05 -8.28 -8.89
C GLU A 65 11.30 -7.67 -10.29
N ILE A 66 10.80 -6.46 -10.52
CA ILE A 66 10.97 -5.74 -11.79
C ILE A 66 12.44 -5.40 -12.04
N GLN A 67 13.18 -4.95 -11.00
CA GLN A 67 14.60 -4.63 -11.10
C GLN A 67 15.48 -5.87 -11.34
N LYS A 68 15.11 -7.01 -10.77
CA LYS A 68 15.81 -8.28 -10.98
C LYS A 68 15.61 -8.87 -12.38
N GLY A 69 14.63 -8.37 -13.14
CA GLY A 69 14.33 -8.89 -14.47
C GLY A 69 13.60 -10.23 -14.47
N GLU A 70 13.11 -10.71 -13.32
CA GLU A 70 12.30 -11.94 -13.21
C GLU A 70 10.93 -11.79 -13.92
N ASP A 71 10.52 -10.56 -14.22
CA ASP A 71 9.35 -10.19 -15.03
C ASP A 71 9.55 -10.39 -16.56
N ASP A 72 10.59 -11.12 -16.99
CA ASP A 72 10.77 -11.56 -18.38
C ASP A 72 10.23 -12.99 -18.62
N ASP A 73 9.97 -13.78 -17.55
CA ASP A 73 9.53 -15.17 -17.67
C ASP A 73 8.02 -15.33 -17.98
N LEU A 74 7.18 -14.34 -17.68
CA LEU A 74 5.75 -14.36 -18.07
C LEU A 74 5.50 -14.06 -19.56
N SER A 75 6.54 -13.70 -20.33
CA SER A 75 6.44 -13.58 -21.79
C SER A 75 6.51 -14.92 -22.51
N ASN A 76 6.73 -16.01 -21.76
CA ASN A 76 6.96 -17.36 -22.28
C ASN A 76 5.76 -18.32 -22.08
N TYR A 77 4.57 -17.78 -21.77
CA TYR A 77 3.30 -18.52 -21.74
C TYR A 77 2.22 -17.80 -22.55
#